data_AF-A0AAD3HND8-F1
#
_entry.id   AF-A0AAD3HND8-F1
#
_cell.length_a   1.000
_cell.length_b   1.000
_cell.length_c   1.000
_cell.angle_alpha   90.00
_cell.angle_beta   90.00
_cell.angle_gamma   90.00
#
_symmetry.space_group_name_H-M   'P 1'
#
loop_
_entity.id
_entity.type
_entity.pdbx_description
1 polymer ?
#
loop_
_entity_poly.entity_id
_entity_poly.type
_entity_poly.pdbx_seq_one_letter_code
_entity_poly.pdbx_strand_id
1 'polypeptide(L)'
;MARLLRVAVTGACLALAAQIALLYWTSLHDEDLRPQKMPKPITCPPLDEPAALARFQRLLTFPTVSNASAPDHVGDPQALRGMLAALRESYPLVWSRLTVEQVGAGGFSLLLTWRGSSPGLRPVLFVSHYDVVPVTPGSEAE
;
A
#
# COMPACT_ATOMS: atom_id res chain seq x y z
N MET A 1 21.23 -39.91 38.54
CA MET A 1 21.58 -39.16 37.31
C MET A 1 20.74 -39.56 36.09
N ALA A 2 20.68 -40.83 35.69
CA ALA A 2 19.96 -41.26 34.47
C ALA A 2 18.45 -40.93 34.43
N ARG A 3 17.75 -40.93 35.58
CA ARG A 3 16.31 -40.63 35.66
C ARG A 3 16.00 -39.15 35.43
N LEU A 4 16.82 -38.26 36.01
CA LEU A 4 16.76 -36.81 35.78
C LEU A 4 17.09 -36.45 34.33
N LEU A 5 18.11 -37.10 33.74
CA LEU A 5 18.47 -36.91 32.34
C LEU A 5 17.32 -37.34 31.40
N ARG A 6 16.68 -38.49 31.67
CA ARG A 6 15.53 -38.97 30.89
C ARG A 6 14.34 -38.02 30.94
N VAL A 7 14.01 -37.49 32.12
CA VAL A 7 12.91 -36.52 32.31
C VAL A 7 13.19 -35.20 31.58
N ALA A 8 14.43 -34.68 31.67
CA ALA A 8 14.82 -33.47 30.96
C ALA A 8 14.73 -33.63 29.43
N VAL A 9 15.21 -34.77 28.89
CA VAL A 9 15.13 -35.07 27.46
C VAL A 9 13.68 -35.24 27.00
N THR A 10 12.83 -35.93 27.76
CA THR A 10 11.40 -36.05 27.41
C THR A 10 10.68 -34.70 27.44
N GLY A 11 10.96 -33.85 28.44
CA GLY A 11 10.43 -32.50 28.49
C GLY A 11 10.83 -31.64 27.28
N ALA A 12 12.10 -31.71 26.88
CA ALA A 12 12.58 -31.00 25.68
C ALA A 12 11.92 -31.52 24.39
N CYS A 13 11.76 -32.84 24.24
CA CYS A 13 11.08 -33.42 23.09
C CYS A 13 9.60 -33.02 23.01
N LEU A 14 8.88 -33.00 24.15
CA LEU A 14 7.49 -32.57 24.20
C LEU A 14 7.33 -31.08 23.86
N ALA A 15 8.23 -30.23 24.37
CA ALA A 15 8.24 -28.81 24.04
C ALA A 15 8.49 -28.57 22.54
N LEU A 16 9.45 -29.30 21.94
CA LEU A 16 9.72 -29.23 20.50
C LEU A 16 8.52 -29.71 19.68
N ALA A 17 7.88 -30.81 20.07
CA ALA A 17 6.69 -31.32 19.39
C ALA A 17 5.52 -30.31 19.46
N ALA A 18 5.31 -29.68 20.62
CA ALA A 18 4.30 -28.64 20.79
C ALA A 18 4.61 -27.40 19.93
N GLN A 19 5.88 -26.97 19.85
CA GLN A 19 6.30 -25.87 18.99
C GLN A 19 6.06 -26.19 17.51
N ILE A 20 6.40 -27.40 17.06
CA ILE A 20 6.16 -27.85 15.69
C ILE A 20 4.65 -27.90 15.41
N ALA A 21 3.84 -28.43 16.32
CA ALA A 21 2.39 -28.48 16.17
C ALA A 21 1.78 -27.08 16.11
N LEU A 22 2.28 -26.13 16.92
CA LEU A 22 1.86 -24.73 16.87
C LEU A 22 2.22 -24.09 15.53
N LEU A 23 3.46 -24.26 15.05
CA LEU A 23 3.90 -23.72 13.75
C LEU A 23 3.10 -24.32 12.59
N TYR A 24 2.79 -25.61 12.66
CA TYR A 24 1.98 -26.30 11.67
C TYR A 24 0.52 -25.82 11.71
N TRP A 25 -0.05 -25.68 12.91
CA TRP A 25 -1.39 -25.12 13.11
C TRP A 25 -1.49 -23.70 12.55
N THR A 26 -0.53 -22.82 12.88
CA THR A 26 -0.49 -21.45 12.35
C THR A 26 -0.35 -21.46 10.84
N SER A 27 0.49 -22.32 10.26
CA SER A 27 0.66 -22.41 8.81
C SER A 27 -0.60 -22.89 8.09
N LEU A 28 -1.39 -23.78 8.68
CA LEU A 28 -2.64 -24.28 8.08
C LEU A 28 -3.81 -23.29 8.20
N HIS A 29 -3.78 -22.43 9.23
CA HIS A 29 -4.82 -21.42 9.48
C HIS A 29 -4.43 -20.03 8.98
N ASP A 30 -3.26 -19.90 8.37
CA ASP A 30 -2.86 -18.68 7.69
C ASP A 30 -3.59 -18.58 6.35
N GLU A 31 -4.76 -17.93 6.39
CA GLU A 31 -5.57 -17.63 5.21
C GLU A 31 -4.83 -16.71 4.21
N ASP A 32 -3.73 -16.03 4.57
CA ASP A 32 -2.95 -15.22 3.62
C ASP A 32 -2.10 -16.06 2.65
N LEU A 33 -1.70 -17.26 3.07
CA LEU A 33 -0.90 -18.18 2.23
C LEU A 33 -1.75 -19.01 1.27
N ARG A 34 -3.09 -18.97 1.41
CA ARG A 34 -4.00 -19.69 0.53
C ARG A 34 -4.13 -18.97 -0.81
N PRO A 35 -4.04 -19.67 -1.95
CA PRO A 35 -4.36 -19.10 -3.24
C PRO A 35 -5.77 -18.51 -3.20
N GLN A 36 -5.86 -17.18 -3.27
CA GLN A 36 -7.15 -16.50 -3.33
C GLN A 36 -7.83 -16.92 -4.63
N LYS A 37 -9.06 -17.43 -4.54
CA LYS A 37 -9.86 -17.72 -5.73
C LYS A 37 -10.08 -16.41 -6.47
N MET A 38 -9.61 -16.32 -7.71
CA MET A 38 -9.79 -15.12 -8.52
C MET A 38 -11.29 -14.78 -8.58
N PRO A 39 -11.68 -13.56 -8.21
CA PRO A 39 -13.07 -13.15 -8.32
C PRO A 39 -13.49 -13.18 -9.79
N LYS A 40 -14.78 -13.39 -10.04
CA LYS A 40 -15.35 -13.28 -11.37
C LYS A 40 -15.02 -11.87 -11.90
N PRO A 41 -14.52 -11.72 -13.14
CA PRO A 41 -14.30 -10.41 -13.73
C PRO A 41 -15.57 -9.58 -13.64
N ILE A 42 -15.45 -8.37 -13.10
CA ILE A 42 -16.52 -7.39 -13.13
C ILE A 42 -16.47 -6.62 -14.44
N THR A 43 -17.62 -6.27 -14.99
CA THR A 43 -17.69 -5.34 -16.11
C THR A 43 -17.33 -3.96 -15.59
N CYS A 44 -16.23 -3.40 -16.05
CA CYS A 44 -15.90 -2.01 -15.76
C CYS A 44 -16.94 -1.09 -16.39
N PRO A 45 -17.42 -0.05 -15.69
CA PRO A 45 -18.22 0.99 -16.33
C PRO A 45 -17.41 1.62 -17.47
N PRO A 46 -18.08 2.17 -18.51
CA PRO A 46 -17.40 2.81 -19.63
C PRO A 46 -16.48 3.93 -19.11
N LEU A 47 -15.23 3.92 -19.58
CA LEU A 47 -14.23 4.93 -19.24
C LEU A 47 -14.35 6.09 -20.24
N ASP A 48 -14.47 7.31 -19.71
CA ASP A 48 -14.24 8.52 -20.49
C ASP A 48 -12.72 8.69 -20.69
N GLU A 49 -12.20 8.08 -21.76
CA GLU A 49 -10.77 8.09 -22.09
C GLU A 49 -10.22 9.51 -22.29
N PRO A 50 -10.87 10.43 -23.05
CA PRO A 50 -10.39 11.80 -23.18
C PRO A 50 -10.30 12.53 -21.83
N ALA A 51 -11.31 12.40 -20.96
CA ALA A 51 -11.27 13.03 -19.65
C ALA A 51 -10.19 12.41 -18.74
N ALA A 52 -9.98 11.09 -18.84
CA ALA A 52 -8.91 10.41 -18.10
C ALA A 52 -7.52 10.88 -18.55
N LEU A 53 -7.30 10.97 -19.86
CA LEU A 53 -6.06 11.47 -20.44
C LEU A 53 -5.79 12.93 -20.01
N ALA A 54 -6.81 13.79 -20.06
CA ALA A 54 -6.67 15.18 -19.65
C ALA A 54 -6.30 15.34 -18.17
N ARG A 55 -6.91 14.54 -17.27
CA ARG A 55 -6.50 14.50 -15.85
C ARG A 55 -5.07 14.04 -15.69
N PHE A 56 -4.67 12.98 -16.40
CA PHE A 56 -3.31 12.45 -16.33
C PHE A 56 -2.28 13.48 -16.80
N GLN A 57 -2.50 14.09 -17.97
CA GLN A 57 -1.64 15.15 -18.51
C GLN A 57 -1.51 16.33 -17.53
N ARG A 58 -2.62 16.76 -16.90
CA ARG A 58 -2.61 17.82 -15.89
C ARG A 58 -1.76 17.44 -14.68
N LEU A 59 -1.79 16.19 -14.22
CA LEU A 59 -1.00 15.75 -13.06
C LEU A 59 0.51 15.72 -13.36
N LEU A 60 0.89 15.43 -14.61
CA LEU A 60 2.30 15.42 -15.03
C LEU A 60 2.95 16.81 -15.05
N THR A 61 2.19 17.90 -15.04
CA THR A 61 2.76 19.26 -15.07
C THR A 61 3.25 19.73 -13.69
N PHE A 62 2.95 19.01 -12.62
CA PHE A 62 3.45 19.31 -11.28
C PHE A 62 4.83 18.66 -11.09
N PRO A 63 5.91 19.44 -10.83
CA PRO A 63 7.25 18.89 -10.69
C PRO A 63 7.45 18.26 -9.31
N THR A 64 6.93 17.05 -9.11
CA THR A 64 6.97 16.30 -7.83
C THR A 64 8.31 15.61 -7.58
N VAL A 65 9.41 16.28 -7.92
CA VAL A 65 10.76 15.70 -7.86
C VAL A 65 11.18 15.46 -6.40
N SER A 66 11.52 14.21 -6.08
CA SER A 66 12.04 13.81 -4.77
C SER A 66 13.48 14.26 -4.55
N ASN A 67 13.79 14.66 -3.32
CA ASN A 67 15.12 15.10 -2.91
C ASN A 67 15.48 14.48 -1.56
N ALA A 68 16.39 13.49 -1.57
CA ALA A 68 16.80 12.77 -0.37
C ALA A 68 17.34 13.65 0.77
N SER A 69 17.90 14.82 0.45
CA SER A 69 18.49 15.76 1.40
C SER A 69 17.51 16.79 1.95
N ALA A 70 16.30 16.90 1.38
CA ALA A 70 15.27 17.81 1.83
C ALA A 70 14.41 17.19 2.95
N PRO A 71 13.77 18.00 3.81
CA PRO A 71 12.76 17.52 4.75
C PRO A 71 11.69 16.69 4.03
N ASP A 72 11.33 15.55 4.62
CA ASP A 72 10.34 14.59 4.09
C ASP A 72 10.64 14.07 2.67
N HIS A 73 11.88 14.23 2.21
CA HIS A 73 12.34 13.93 0.86
C HIS A 73 11.65 14.74 -0.26
N VAL A 74 11.05 15.89 0.06
CA VAL A 74 10.30 16.71 -0.91
C VAL A 74 11.14 17.86 -1.43
N GLY A 75 11.43 17.89 -2.74
CA GLY A 75 12.16 18.98 -3.38
C GLY A 75 11.37 20.29 -3.44
N ASP A 76 10.12 20.24 -3.89
CA ASP A 76 9.19 21.38 -3.92
C ASP A 76 7.85 21.04 -3.24
N PRO A 77 7.66 21.46 -1.97
CA PRO A 77 6.41 21.30 -1.24
C PRO A 77 5.18 21.92 -1.89
N GLN A 78 5.33 23.01 -2.67
CA GLN A 78 4.21 23.68 -3.33
C GLN A 78 3.75 22.92 -4.58
N ALA A 79 4.69 22.36 -5.35
CA ALA A 79 4.35 21.47 -6.46
C ALA A 79 3.50 20.28 -5.97
N LEU A 80 3.93 19.64 -4.88
CA LEU A 80 3.22 18.50 -4.31
C LEU A 80 1.83 18.89 -3.78
N ARG A 81 1.71 20.01 -3.05
CA ARG A 81 0.42 20.54 -2.61
C ARG A 81 -0.51 20.89 -3.77
N GLY A 82 0.03 21.50 -4.83
CA GLY A 82 -0.71 21.83 -6.04
C GLY A 82 -1.28 20.58 -6.72
N MET A 83 -0.47 19.52 -6.82
CA MET A 83 -0.93 18.24 -7.35
C MET A 83 -2.02 17.59 -6.47
N LEU A 84 -1.86 17.59 -5.15
CA LEU A 84 -2.88 17.06 -4.22
C LEU A 84 -4.21 17.82 -4.33
N ALA A 85 -4.16 19.15 -4.50
CA ALA A 85 -5.35 19.95 -4.78
C ALA A 85 -5.98 19.58 -6.14
N ALA A 86 -5.16 19.44 -7.19
CA ALA A 86 -5.62 19.03 -8.51
C ALA A 86 -6.25 17.63 -8.50
N LEU A 87 -5.74 16.69 -7.71
CA LEU A 87 -6.34 15.37 -7.52
C LEU A 87 -7.73 15.48 -6.89
N ARG A 88 -7.88 16.30 -5.84
CA ARG A 88 -9.18 16.53 -5.18
C ARG A 88 -10.23 17.10 -6.13
N GLU A 89 -9.85 18.07 -6.95
CA GLU A 89 -10.72 18.66 -7.97
C GLU A 89 -11.08 17.65 -9.07
N SER A 90 -10.12 16.82 -9.47
CA SER A 90 -10.26 15.90 -10.59
C SER A 90 -11.10 14.66 -10.25
N TYR A 91 -11.20 14.30 -8.97
CA TYR A 91 -11.90 13.11 -8.50
C TYR A 91 -12.89 13.42 -7.36
N PRO A 92 -13.92 14.26 -7.60
CA PRO A 92 -14.83 14.71 -6.54
C PRO A 92 -15.56 13.55 -5.85
N LEU A 93 -15.89 12.47 -6.58
CA LEU A 93 -16.55 11.29 -6.00
C LEU A 93 -15.64 10.51 -5.04
N VAL A 94 -14.32 10.54 -5.25
CA VAL A 94 -13.37 9.90 -4.35
C VAL A 94 -13.38 10.65 -3.02
N TRP A 95 -13.20 11.97 -3.05
CA TRP A 95 -13.20 12.80 -1.85
C TRP A 95 -14.57 12.89 -1.14
N SER A 96 -15.67 12.65 -1.86
CA SER A 96 -17.01 12.67 -1.27
C SER A 96 -17.47 11.32 -0.71
N ARG A 97 -16.86 10.21 -1.12
CA ARG A 97 -17.32 8.85 -0.74
C ARG A 97 -16.34 8.06 0.10
N LEU A 98 -15.05 8.38 0.02
CA LEU A 98 -14.01 7.71 0.78
C LEU A 98 -13.63 8.57 1.98
N THR A 99 -13.08 7.92 3.02
CA THR A 99 -12.37 8.66 4.07
C THR A 99 -10.98 8.97 3.53
N VAL A 100 -10.62 10.24 3.43
CA VAL A 100 -9.33 10.69 2.87
C VAL A 100 -8.56 11.43 3.94
N GLU A 101 -7.42 10.89 4.33
CA GLU A 101 -6.57 11.42 5.40
C GLU A 101 -5.21 11.81 4.82
N GLN A 102 -4.69 12.97 5.25
CA GLN A 102 -3.28 13.32 5.03
C GLN A 102 -2.46 12.72 6.17
N VAL A 103 -1.44 11.95 5.82
CA VAL A 103 -0.59 11.22 6.76
C VAL A 103 0.89 11.50 6.49
N GLY A 104 1.76 11.11 7.42
CA GLY A 104 3.20 11.36 7.36
C GLY A 104 3.60 12.76 7.83
N ALA A 105 4.90 12.95 8.10
CA ALA A 105 5.43 14.17 8.73
C ALA A 105 5.21 15.44 7.89
N GLY A 106 5.26 15.33 6.55
CA GLY A 106 5.00 16.45 5.64
C GLY A 106 3.54 16.65 5.24
N GLY A 107 2.62 15.76 5.65
CA GLY A 107 1.20 15.81 5.24
C GLY A 107 0.97 15.61 3.74
N PHE A 108 1.95 15.09 3.02
CA PHE A 108 1.84 14.90 1.57
C PHE A 108 1.17 13.58 1.22
N SER A 109 1.35 12.53 2.01
CA SER A 109 0.80 11.21 1.73
C SER A 109 -0.71 11.17 1.96
N LEU A 110 -1.43 10.46 1.09
CA LEU A 110 -2.86 10.25 1.23
C LEU A 110 -3.17 8.81 1.64
N LEU A 111 -3.92 8.65 2.72
CA LEU A 111 -4.58 7.39 3.08
C LEU A 111 -6.04 7.47 2.68
N LEU A 112 -6.43 6.69 1.67
CA LEU A 112 -7.81 6.61 1.18
C LEU A 112 -8.44 5.31 1.67
N THR A 113 -9.39 5.42 2.60
CA THR A 113 -10.14 4.27 3.10
C THR A 113 -11.47 4.15 2.35
N TRP A 114 -11.57 3.13 1.50
CA TRP A 114 -12.83 2.71 0.89
C TRP A 114 -13.43 1.53 1.68
N ARG A 115 -14.46 1.81 2.46
CA ARG A 115 -15.12 0.78 3.28
C ARG A 115 -15.83 -0.24 2.38
N GLY A 116 -15.39 -1.50 2.45
CA GLY A 116 -16.06 -2.60 1.78
C GLY A 116 -17.47 -2.87 2.33
N SER A 117 -18.32 -3.50 1.51
CA SER A 117 -19.67 -3.91 1.92
C SER A 117 -19.68 -5.01 2.99
N SER A 118 -18.59 -5.76 3.11
CA SER A 118 -18.37 -6.81 4.11
C SER A 118 -17.22 -6.42 5.06
N PRO A 119 -17.48 -5.64 6.13
CA PRO A 119 -16.43 -5.06 6.97
C PRO A 119 -15.67 -6.08 7.83
N GLY A 120 -16.13 -7.34 7.89
CA GLY A 120 -15.42 -8.43 8.59
C GLY A 120 -14.31 -9.09 7.75
N LEU A 121 -14.16 -8.72 6.48
CA LEU A 121 -13.05 -9.22 5.64
C LEU A 121 -11.76 -8.47 5.97
N ARG A 122 -10.61 -9.13 5.76
CA ARG A 122 -9.30 -8.46 5.83
C ARG A 122 -9.22 -7.37 4.75
N PRO A 123 -8.65 -6.19 5.07
CA PRO A 123 -8.47 -5.13 4.09
C PRO A 123 -7.43 -5.51 3.04
N VAL A 124 -7.54 -4.92 1.85
CA VAL A 124 -6.48 -4.95 0.83
C VAL A 124 -5.86 -3.56 0.79
N LEU A 125 -4.53 -3.50 0.89
CA LEU A 125 -3.78 -2.26 0.79
C LEU A 125 -3.21 -2.13 -0.62
N PHE A 126 -3.55 -1.03 -1.29
CA PHE A 126 -2.89 -0.60 -2.52
C PHE A 126 -1.90 0.51 -2.16
N VAL A 127 -0.64 0.33 -2.52
CA VAL A 127 0.41 1.31 -2.28
C VAL A 127 1.02 1.72 -3.62
N SER A 128 1.17 3.02 -3.81
CA SER A 128 1.90 3.62 -4.92
C SER A 128 2.49 4.94 -4.43
N HIS A 129 3.27 5.58 -5.29
CA HIS A 129 3.83 6.90 -5.06
C HIS A 129 3.59 7.78 -6.30
N TYR A 130 3.68 9.09 -6.13
CA TYR A 130 3.41 10.10 -7.18
C TYR A 130 4.55 11.10 -7.34
N ASP A 131 5.58 11.00 -6.50
CA ASP A 131 6.84 11.69 -6.68
C ASP A 131 7.67 11.00 -7.77
N VAL A 132 8.52 11.78 -8.41
CA VAL A 132 9.40 11.33 -9.48
C VAL A 132 10.85 11.63 -9.13
N VAL A 133 11.77 11.01 -9.85
CA VAL A 133 13.20 11.34 -9.80
C VAL A 133 13.53 12.42 -10.83
N PRO A 134 14.67 13.14 -10.68
CA PRO A 134 15.15 14.04 -11.72
C PRO A 134 15.32 13.33 -13.06
N VAL A 135 15.13 14.06 -14.15
CA VAL A 135 15.52 13.59 -15.49
C VAL A 135 17.01 13.31 -15.51
N THR A 136 17.41 12.24 -16.20
CA THR A 136 18.82 11.90 -16.37
C THR A 136 19.53 13.05 -17.11
N PRO A 137 20.62 13.61 -16.55
CA PRO A 137 21.33 14.70 -17.21
C PRO A 137 21.77 14.31 -18.62
N GLY A 138 21.50 15.16 -19.61
CA GLY A 138 21.81 14.92 -21.02
C GLY A 138 20.73 14.19 -21.81
N SER A 139 19.63 13.75 -21.19
CA SER A 139 18.48 13.15 -21.88
C SER A 139 17.29 14.12 -22.01
N GLU A 140 17.48 15.42 -21.81
CA GLU A 140 16.39 16.40 -21.79
C GLU A 140 15.76 16.68 -23.17
N ALA A 141 16.42 16.24 -24.25
CA ALA A 141 16.05 16.50 -25.64
C ALA A 141 15.56 15.25 -26.42
N GLU A 142 15.52 14.08 -25.77
CA GLU A 142 14.90 12.86 -26.32
C GLU A 142 13.37 12.92 -26.21
#